data_AF-A0A2W0CQN3-F1
#
_entry.id   AF-A0A2W0CQN3-F1
#
_cell.length_a   1.000
_cell.length_b   1.000
_cell.length_c   1.000
_cell.angle_alpha   90.00
_cell.angle_beta   90.00
_cell.angle_gamma   90.00
#
_symmetry.space_group_name_H-M   'P 1'
#
loop_
_entity.id
_entity.type
_entity.pdbx_description
1 polymer ?
#
loop_
_entity_poly.entity_id
_entity_poly.type
_entity_poly.pdbx_seq_one_letter_code
_entity_poly.pdbx_strand_id
1 'polypeptide(L)'
;MKVYKKEVRKITVNEVLFLYVVDEQAYDIIIRIYSNAFKSTFVEFVVLWRETWDILFYEPKLISKLVQYAINQGWDFHQKSNQMKFDNATSIIRVLMSE
;
A
#
# COMPACT_ATOMS: atom_id res chain seq x y z
N MET A 1 14.40 -0.90 -20.43
CA MET A 1 13.17 -1.01 -19.62
C MET A 1 12.66 0.39 -19.31
N LYS A 2 11.42 0.71 -19.68
CA LYS A 2 10.82 2.01 -19.40
C LYS A 2 10.46 2.02 -17.91
N VAL A 3 11.30 2.63 -17.09
CA VAL A 3 11.06 2.78 -15.65
C VAL A 3 9.82 3.65 -15.52
N TYR A 4 8.68 3.06 -15.16
CA TYR A 4 7.47 3.82 -14.87
C TYR A 4 7.85 4.82 -13.78
N LYS A 5 7.73 6.13 -14.06
CA LYS A 5 8.07 7.16 -13.07
C LYS A 5 7.17 6.91 -11.85
N LYS A 6 7.77 6.73 -10.67
CA LYS A 6 7.01 6.61 -9.41
C LYS A 6 6.02 7.77 -9.33
N GLU A 7 4.74 7.45 -9.39
CA GLU A 7 3.65 8.43 -9.35
C GLU A 7 3.01 8.40 -7.97
N VAL A 8 2.91 9.56 -7.34
CA VAL A 8 2.17 9.70 -6.08
C VAL A 8 0.70 9.86 -6.43
N ARG A 9 -0.12 8.92 -5.97
CA ARG A 9 -1.56 8.90 -6.18
C ARG A 9 -2.30 9.23 -4.90
N LYS A 10 -3.54 9.70 -5.04
CA LYS A 10 -4.42 10.06 -3.93
C LYS A 10 -5.58 9.10 -3.85
N ILE A 11 -6.03 8.80 -2.64
CA ILE A 11 -7.24 8.02 -2.39
C ILE A 11 -7.92 8.52 -1.12
N THR A 12 -9.25 8.54 -1.12
CA THR A 12 -10.04 8.84 0.08
C THR A 12 -10.64 7.54 0.60
N VAL A 13 -10.38 7.23 1.87
CA VAL A 13 -10.93 6.05 2.57
C VAL A 13 -11.56 6.54 3.86
N ASN A 14 -12.84 6.24 4.07
CA ASN A 14 -13.61 6.70 5.24
C ASN A 14 -13.45 8.21 5.50
N GLU A 15 -13.65 9.03 4.46
CA GLU A 15 -13.51 10.51 4.49
C GLU A 15 -12.09 11.03 4.78
N VAL A 16 -11.10 10.15 4.96
CA VAL A 16 -9.69 10.53 5.16
C VAL A 16 -8.92 10.41 3.85
N LEU A 17 -8.18 11.46 3.52
CA LEU A 17 -7.29 11.49 2.37
C LEU A 17 -5.95 10.81 2.68
N PHE A 18 -5.53 9.90 1.81
CA PHE A 18 -4.24 9.23 1.83
C PHE A 18 -3.49 9.44 0.52
N LEU A 19 -2.16 9.29 0.59
CA LEU A 19 -1.29 9.27 -0.58
C LEU A 19 -0.70 7.87 -0.71
N TYR A 20 -0.56 7.34 -1.92
CA TYR A 20 0.12 6.07 -2.11
C TYR A 20 1.06 6.08 -3.31
N VAL A 21 2.06 5.21 -3.24
CA VAL A 21 3.03 4.95 -4.30
C VAL A 21 3.15 3.44 -4.47
N VAL A 22 3.13 2.98 -5.71
CA VAL A 22 3.50 1.61 -6.08
C VAL A 22 4.89 1.68 -6.70
N ASP A 23 5.85 1.01 -6.07
CA ASP A 23 7.24 0.94 -6.50
C ASP A 23 7.54 -0.46 -6.99
N GLU A 24 7.50 -0.65 -8.31
CA GLU A 24 7.83 -1.90 -8.98
C GLU A 24 9.35 -1.99 -9.17
N GLN A 25 10.01 -2.77 -8.31
CA GLN A 25 11.43 -3.06 -8.39
C GLN A 25 11.69 -4.33 -9.20
N ALA A 26 12.95 -4.76 -9.27
CA ALA A 26 13.34 -5.90 -10.09
C ALA A 26 12.77 -7.24 -9.60
N TYR A 27 12.60 -7.42 -8.28
CA TYR A 27 12.16 -8.69 -7.68
C TYR A 27 10.89 -8.56 -6.83
N ASP A 28 10.53 -7.32 -6.51
CA ASP A 28 9.61 -6.98 -5.45
C ASP A 28 8.83 -5.72 -5.82
N ILE A 29 7.60 -5.68 -5.34
CA ILE A 29 6.70 -4.53 -5.49
C ILE A 29 6.43 -4.00 -4.10
N ILE A 30 6.70 -2.72 -3.89
CA ILE A 30 6.47 -2.04 -2.63
C ILE A 30 5.28 -1.10 -2.79
N ILE A 31 4.21 -1.39 -2.08
CA ILE A 31 3.06 -0.50 -1.97
C ILE A 31 3.24 0.28 -0.68
N ARG A 32 3.45 1.60 -0.79
CA ARG A 32 3.60 2.47 0.36
C ARG A 32 2.46 3.47 0.42
N ILE A 33 1.78 3.51 1.55
CA ILE A 33 0.62 4.38 1.80
C ILE A 33 0.97 5.32 2.93
N TYR A 34 0.77 6.61 2.72
CA TYR A 34 1.09 7.69 3.64
C TYR A 34 -0.17 8.34 4.17
N SER A 35 -0.09 8.76 5.42
CA SER A 35 -0.98 9.79 5.95
C SER A 35 -0.79 11.09 5.16
N ASN A 36 -1.88 11.71 4.70
CA ASN A 36 -1.78 13.00 4.02
C ASN A 36 -1.32 14.13 4.97
N ALA A 37 -1.59 13.99 6.28
CA ALA A 37 -1.18 14.97 7.29
C ALA A 37 0.31 14.85 7.62
N PHE A 38 0.85 13.64 7.68
CA PHE A 38 2.22 13.37 8.08
C PHE A 38 2.94 12.44 7.09
N LYS A 39 3.80 13.01 6.24
CA LYS A 39 4.59 12.21 5.28
C LYS A 39 5.56 11.21 5.94
N SER A 40 5.94 11.42 7.20
CA SER A 40 6.77 10.47 7.96
C SER A 40 5.97 9.28 8.52
N THR A 41 4.63 9.33 8.40
CA THR A 41 3.70 8.31 8.87
C THR A 41 3.19 7.51 7.68
N PHE A 42 3.57 6.24 7.60
CA PHE A 42 3.25 5.39 6.45
C PHE A 42 3.15 3.91 6.82
N VAL A 43 2.50 3.16 5.95
CA VAL A 43 2.48 1.71 5.96
C VAL A 43 3.02 1.16 4.63
N GLU A 44 3.79 0.08 4.70
CA GLU A 44 4.37 -0.62 3.57
C GLU A 44 3.86 -2.05 3.45
N PHE A 45 3.58 -2.46 2.23
CA PHE A 45 3.34 -3.85 1.86
C PHE A 45 4.36 -4.24 0.80
N VAL A 46 5.21 -5.20 1.14
CA VAL A 46 6.24 -5.72 0.22
C VAL A 46 5.77 -7.07 -0.30
N VAL A 47 5.68 -7.21 -1.62
CA VAL A 47 5.31 -8.47 -2.28
C VAL A 47 6.32 -8.87 -3.34
N LEU A 48 6.43 -10.18 -3.57
CA LEU A 48 7.35 -10.72 -4.58
C LEU A 48 6.70 -10.67 -5.96
N TRP A 49 7.40 -10.09 -6.92
CA TRP A 49 6.91 -9.89 -8.29
C TRP A 49 6.47 -11.22 -8.93
N ARG A 50 7.24 -12.30 -8.70
CA ARG A 50 6.97 -13.65 -9.23
C ARG A 50 5.63 -14.24 -8.76
N GLU A 51 5.09 -13.78 -7.64
CA GLU A 51 3.89 -14.35 -7.00
C GLU A 51 2.64 -13.50 -7.26
N THR A 52 2.80 -12.35 -7.92
CA THR A 52 1.77 -11.33 -8.05
C THR A 52 1.63 -10.76 -9.45
N TRP A 53 2.05 -11.52 -10.47
CA TRP A 53 1.99 -11.12 -11.88
C TRP A 53 0.56 -10.84 -12.38
N ASP A 54 -0.45 -11.41 -11.70
CA ASP A 54 -1.88 -11.30 -11.99
C ASP A 54 -2.60 -10.24 -11.15
N ILE A 55 -1.90 -9.53 -10.27
CA ILE A 55 -2.50 -8.56 -9.34
C ILE A 55 -2.38 -7.14 -9.90
N LEU A 56 -3.51 -6.43 -9.98
CA LEU A 56 -3.56 -5.02 -10.39
C LEU A 56 -3.39 -4.08 -9.19
N PHE A 57 -2.14 -3.77 -8.84
CA PHE A 57 -1.81 -2.93 -7.67
C PHE A 57 -2.29 -1.47 -7.73
N TYR A 58 -2.68 -0.99 -8.91
CA TYR A 58 -3.20 0.35 -9.09
C TYR A 58 -4.72 0.44 -8.90
N GLU A 59 -5.39 -0.68 -8.63
CA GLU A 59 -6.84 -0.70 -8.42
C GLU A 59 -7.20 0.02 -7.11
N PRO A 60 -8.02 1.09 -7.15
CA PRO A 60 -8.38 1.83 -5.94
C PRO A 60 -9.05 0.98 -4.87
N LYS A 61 -9.82 -0.04 -5.28
CA LYS A 61 -10.50 -0.98 -4.37
C LYS A 61 -9.49 -1.75 -3.52
N LEU A 62 -8.42 -2.29 -4.12
CA LEU A 62 -7.36 -2.99 -3.41
C LEU A 62 -6.64 -2.05 -2.45
N ILE A 63 -6.27 -0.84 -2.89
CA ILE A 63 -5.61 0.14 -2.02
C ILE A 63 -6.48 0.51 -0.82
N SER A 64 -7.79 0.71 -1.02
CA SER A 64 -8.73 0.99 0.07
C SER A 64 -8.77 -0.14 1.10
N LYS A 65 -8.77 -1.40 0.64
CA LYS A 65 -8.72 -2.57 1.54
C LYS A 65 -7.41 -2.65 2.31
N LEU A 66 -6.28 -2.34 1.67
CA LEU A 66 -4.98 -2.30 2.33
C LEU A 66 -4.91 -1.22 3.41
N VAL A 67 -5.50 -0.05 3.17
CA VAL A 67 -5.63 1.01 4.20
C VAL A 67 -6.43 0.49 5.40
N GLN A 68 -7.62 -0.06 5.16
CA GLN A 68 -8.47 -0.56 6.23
C GLN A 68 -7.79 -1.71 7.00
N TYR A 69 -7.13 -2.62 6.29
CA TYR A 69 -6.36 -3.69 6.90
C TYR A 69 -5.26 -3.14 7.81
N ALA A 70 -4.46 -2.19 7.34
CA ALA A 70 -3.40 -1.59 8.15
C ALA A 70 -3.95 -0.92 9.43
N ILE A 71 -5.04 -0.17 9.30
CA ILE A 71 -5.71 0.46 10.45
C ILE A 71 -6.17 -0.61 11.45
N ASN A 72 -6.78 -1.69 10.97
CA ASN A 72 -7.22 -2.82 11.80
C ASN A 72 -6.06 -3.56 12.48
N GLN A 73 -4.87 -3.56 11.86
CA GLN A 73 -3.64 -4.11 12.43
C GLN A 73 -2.91 -3.14 13.37
N GLY A 74 -3.46 -1.93 13.60
CA GLY A 74 -2.94 -0.96 14.56
C GLY A 74 -2.07 0.14 13.96
N TRP A 75 -2.10 0.35 12.64
CA TRP A 75 -1.46 1.51 12.03
C TRP A 75 -2.20 2.80 12.42
N ASP A 76 -1.55 3.64 13.23
CA ASP A 76 -2.09 4.95 13.62
C ASP A 76 -1.58 6.04 12.67
N PHE A 77 -2.39 6.36 11.67
CA PHE A 77 -2.08 7.38 10.67
C PHE A 77 -2.21 8.83 11.18
N HIS A 78 -2.74 9.03 12.41
CA HIS A 78 -2.80 10.32 13.08
C HIS A 78 -1.56 10.60 13.94
N GLN A 79 -0.79 9.57 14.28
CA GLN A 79 0.45 9.72 15.02
C GLN A 79 1.63 10.01 14.08
N LYS A 80 2.33 11.12 14.33
CA LYS A 80 3.52 11.50 13.57
C LYS A 80 4.61 10.43 13.68
N SER A 81 5.22 10.08 12.55
CA SER A 81 6.29 9.09 12.44
C SER A 81 5.91 7.67 12.81
N ASN A 82 4.61 7.34 12.88
CA ASN A 82 4.15 5.97 13.02
C ASN A 82 4.36 5.22 11.69
N GLN A 83 5.15 4.16 11.73
CA GLN A 83 5.53 3.38 10.56
C GLN A 83 5.17 1.92 10.79
N MET A 84 4.59 1.29 9.78
CA MET A 84 4.24 -0.12 9.79
C MET A 84 4.71 -0.78 8.50
N LYS A 85 5.14 -2.04 8.58
CA LYS A 85 5.62 -2.79 7.43
C LYS A 85 5.12 -4.23 7.48
N PHE A 86 4.59 -4.69 6.37
CA PHE A 86 4.24 -6.08 6.12
C PHE A 86 5.18 -6.64 5.06
N ASP A 87 6.17 -7.41 5.51
CA ASP A 87 7.02 -8.19 4.64
C ASP A 87 6.27 -9.42 4.13
N ASN A 88 6.48 -9.78 2.86
CA ASN A 88 5.82 -10.90 2.19
C ASN A 88 4.27 -10.82 2.25
N ALA A 89 3.73 -9.65 1.93
CA ALA A 89 2.30 -9.34 2.02
C ALA A 89 1.42 -10.04 0.95
N THR A 90 1.98 -10.95 0.15
CA THR A 90 1.26 -11.67 -0.92
C THR A 90 0.00 -12.36 -0.38
N SER A 91 0.11 -13.07 0.74
CA SER A 91 -1.02 -13.78 1.36
C SER A 91 -2.13 -12.83 1.80
N ILE A 92 -1.76 -11.69 2.40
CA ILE A 92 -2.69 -10.64 2.83
C ILE A 92 -3.47 -10.12 1.61
N ILE A 93 -2.75 -9.76 0.54
CA ILE A 93 -3.38 -9.22 -0.67
C ILE A 93 -4.34 -10.23 -1.30
N ARG A 94 -3.94 -11.51 -1.37
CA ARG A 94 -4.78 -12.58 -1.93
C ARG A 94 -6.09 -12.75 -1.16
N VAL A 95 -6.03 -12.74 0.17
CA VAL A 95 -7.23 -12.80 1.03
C VAL A 95 -8.13 -11.60 0.77
N LEU A 96 -7.56 -10.38 0.75
CA LEU A 96 -8.31 -9.16 0.51
C LEU A 96 -8.93 -9.09 -0.90
N MET A 97 -8.36 -9.76 -1.90
CA MET A 97 -8.95 -9.84 -3.25
C MET A 97 -10.13 -10.82 -3.34
N SER A 98 -10.18 -11.83 -2.47
CA SER A 98 -11.24 -12.83 -2.46
C SER A 98 -12.53 -12.39 -1.74
N GLU A 99 -12.45 -11.33 -0.95
CA GLU A 99 -13.57 -10.68 -0.24
C GLU A 99 -14.35 -9.68 -1.12
#